data_AF-A0AAV5IA50-F1
#
_entry.id   AF-A0AAV5IA50-F1
#
_cell.length_a   1.000
_cell.length_b   1.000
_cell.length_c   1.000
_cell.angle_alpha   90.00
_cell.angle_beta   90.00
_cell.angle_gamma   90.00
#
_symmetry.space_group_name_H-M   'P 1'
#
loop_
_entity.id
_entity.type
_entity.pdbx_description
1 polymer ?
#
loop_
_entity_poly.entity_id
_entity_poly.type
_entity_poly.pdbx_seq_one_letter_code
_entity_poly.pdbx_strand_id
1 'polypeptide(L)'
;MGLPGFRVGIVYSYNDAVVNCARRMSSFGLVSSQTQHLIAAMLSDDEFVDRFIAKSKERLDKRRKVFTEGLEQVKIDCLNGNAGLFMWMDLRRLLKDQSSKAEMELWKVIINEIKLNVSPGSSFHCTEPGWFRVCIANMDDSTMEVALSRITDFMHQNRDQNKEVKVPARKQRQQSSLKLSLSRGKVEDFMSQINVFPHTPIPQSSLVPART
;
A
#
# COMPACT_ATOMS: atom_id res chain seq x y z
N MET A 1 -6.84 2.76 -16.84
CA MET A 1 -5.89 3.03 -17.95
C MET A 1 -4.42 2.80 -17.58
N GLY A 2 -3.98 3.01 -16.32
CA GLY A 2 -2.59 2.70 -15.95
C GLY A 2 -1.55 3.66 -16.55
N LEU A 3 -1.94 4.92 -16.78
CA LEU A 3 -1.09 5.97 -17.36
C LEU A 3 -0.77 7.07 -16.34
N PRO A 4 -0.27 6.75 -15.13
CA PRO A 4 0.02 7.80 -14.17
C PRO A 4 1.00 8.79 -14.79
N GLY A 5 2.04 8.32 -15.48
CA GLY A 5 3.14 9.10 -16.09
C GLY A 5 2.69 10.24 -17.01
N PHE A 6 1.48 10.15 -17.56
CA PHE A 6 0.95 11.15 -18.51
C PHE A 6 0.36 12.37 -17.82
N ARG A 7 0.21 12.34 -16.48
CA ARG A 7 -0.22 13.47 -15.65
C ARG A 7 -1.59 14.04 -16.08
N VAL A 8 -2.53 13.18 -16.47
CA VAL A 8 -3.89 13.58 -16.86
C VAL A 8 -4.79 13.53 -15.62
N GLY A 9 -5.19 14.71 -15.14
CA GLY A 9 -6.16 14.89 -14.05
C GLY A 9 -7.31 15.80 -14.51
N ILE A 10 -8.52 15.55 -14.02
CA ILE A 10 -9.73 16.28 -14.41
C ILE A 10 -10.44 16.76 -13.15
N VAL A 11 -10.88 18.01 -13.17
CA VAL A 11 -11.82 18.56 -12.17
C VAL A 11 -13.15 18.78 -12.87
N TYR A 12 -14.22 18.21 -12.33
CA TYR A 12 -15.58 18.37 -12.81
C TYR A 12 -16.43 19.00 -11.71
N SER A 13 -17.14 20.08 -12.03
CA SER A 13 -18.03 20.78 -11.09
C SER A 13 -19.23 21.35 -11.84
N TYR A 14 -20.40 21.29 -11.21
CA TYR A 14 -21.61 21.98 -11.66
C TYR A 14 -21.62 23.47 -11.29
N ASN A 15 -20.63 23.96 -10.53
CA ASN A 15 -20.54 25.35 -10.11
C ASN A 15 -19.56 26.12 -11.00
N ASP A 16 -20.08 27.06 -11.79
CA ASP A 16 -19.28 27.85 -12.73
C ASP A 16 -18.18 28.67 -12.06
N ALA A 17 -18.41 29.17 -10.83
CA ALA A 17 -17.37 29.90 -10.10
C ALA A 17 -16.19 28.97 -9.76
N VAL A 18 -16.47 27.71 -9.39
CA VAL A 18 -15.45 26.69 -9.16
C VAL A 18 -14.72 26.34 -10.47
N VAL A 19 -15.45 26.12 -11.56
CA VAL A 19 -14.86 25.83 -12.88
C VAL A 19 -13.93 26.95 -13.34
N ASN A 20 -14.37 28.21 -13.22
CA ASN A 20 -13.58 29.37 -13.63
C ASN A 20 -12.32 29.55 -12.77
N CYS A 21 -12.44 29.38 -11.46
CA CYS A 21 -11.29 29.44 -10.55
C CYS A 21 -10.28 28.31 -10.83
N ALA A 22 -10.76 27.06 -10.90
CA ALA A 22 -9.93 25.89 -11.18
C ALA A 22 -9.23 25.99 -12.53
N ARG A 23 -9.90 26.51 -13.57
CA ARG A 23 -9.31 26.74 -14.89
C ARG A 23 -8.14 27.72 -14.83
N ARG A 24 -8.27 28.83 -14.10
CA ARG A 24 -7.15 29.79 -13.92
C ARG A 24 -5.99 29.15 -13.18
N MET A 25 -6.27 28.39 -12.13
CA MET A 25 -5.25 27.65 -11.37
C MET A 25 -4.58 26.54 -12.18
N SER A 26 -5.28 25.96 -13.16
CA SER A 26 -4.73 24.88 -14.00
C SER A 26 -3.52 25.30 -14.82
N SER A 27 -3.30 26.61 -15.01
CA SER A 27 -2.13 27.16 -15.72
C SER A 27 -0.79 26.69 -15.13
N PHE A 28 -0.74 26.36 -13.85
CA PHE A 28 0.46 25.84 -13.17
C PHE A 28 0.69 24.33 -13.33
N GLY A 29 -0.25 23.61 -13.95
CA GLY A 29 -0.23 22.14 -14.05
C GLY A 29 -0.99 21.62 -15.26
N LEU A 30 -0.87 22.31 -16.40
CA LEU A 30 -1.55 21.91 -17.63
C LEU A 30 -1.06 20.55 -18.11
N VAL A 31 -1.98 19.77 -18.67
CA VAL A 31 -1.64 18.54 -19.39
C VAL A 31 -0.91 18.91 -20.69
N SER A 32 0.18 18.20 -21.01
CA SER A 32 0.89 18.36 -22.28
C SER A 32 -0.08 18.28 -23.47
N SER A 33 0.01 19.20 -24.42
CA SER A 33 -0.84 19.20 -25.63
C SER A 33 -0.66 17.93 -26.46
N GLN A 34 0.55 17.37 -26.50
CA GLN A 34 0.81 16.08 -27.13
C GLN A 34 0.05 14.94 -26.45
N THR A 35 0.07 14.90 -25.11
CA THR A 35 -0.69 13.92 -24.32
C THR A 35 -2.19 14.10 -24.52
N GLN A 36 -2.67 15.35 -24.56
CA GLN A 36 -4.08 15.63 -24.84
C GLN A 36 -4.51 15.06 -26.20
N HIS A 37 -3.72 15.28 -27.25
CA HIS A 37 -4.00 14.75 -28.58
C HIS A 37 -4.04 13.20 -28.60
N LEU A 38 -3.04 12.56 -27.99
CA LEU A 38 -2.98 11.09 -27.88
C LEU A 38 -4.19 10.52 -27.14
N ILE A 39 -4.52 11.07 -25.97
CA ILE A 39 -5.62 10.58 -25.14
C ILE A 39 -6.97 10.87 -25.81
N ALA A 40 -7.13 12.01 -26.46
CA ALA A 40 -8.34 12.32 -27.22
C ALA A 40 -8.57 11.28 -28.34
N ALA A 41 -7.54 10.97 -29.13
CA ALA A 41 -7.64 9.95 -30.18
C ALA A 41 -7.99 8.56 -29.60
N MET A 42 -7.34 8.15 -28.51
CA MET A 42 -7.58 6.86 -27.87
C MET A 42 -8.97 6.76 -27.22
N LEU A 43 -9.46 7.82 -26.57
CA LEU A 43 -10.76 7.82 -25.88
C LEU A 43 -11.95 8.09 -26.81
N SER A 44 -11.70 8.53 -28.05
CA SER A 44 -12.75 8.68 -29.06
C SER A 44 -13.08 7.36 -29.80
N ASP A 45 -12.30 6.30 -29.55
CA ASP A 45 -12.57 4.95 -30.04
C ASP A 45 -13.44 4.20 -29.00
N ASP A 46 -14.76 4.25 -29.19
CA ASP A 46 -15.74 3.61 -28.29
C ASP A 46 -15.52 2.10 -28.19
N GLU A 47 -15.13 1.43 -29.28
CA GLU A 47 -14.87 -0.01 -29.28
C GLU A 47 -13.64 -0.34 -28.41
N PHE A 48 -12.59 0.48 -28.47
CA PHE A 48 -11.47 0.37 -27.55
C PHE A 48 -11.90 0.61 -26.10
N VAL A 49 -12.66 1.66 -25.81
CA VAL A 49 -13.08 2.02 -24.45
C VAL A 49 -13.91 0.90 -23.81
N ASP A 50 -14.91 0.38 -24.52
CA ASP A 50 -15.78 -0.69 -24.02
C ASP A 50 -14.99 -1.97 -23.74
N ARG A 51 -14.14 -2.39 -24.69
CA ARG A 51 -13.27 -3.56 -24.51
C ARG A 51 -12.29 -3.34 -23.36
N PHE A 52 -11.72 -2.16 -23.23
CA PHE A 52 -10.76 -1.83 -22.17
C PHE A 52 -11.43 -1.94 -20.79
N ILE A 53 -12.62 -1.36 -20.61
CA ILE A 53 -13.36 -1.40 -19.34
C ILE A 53 -13.70 -2.85 -18.99
N ALA A 54 -14.27 -3.60 -19.93
CA ALA A 54 -14.66 -4.99 -19.72
C ALA A 54 -13.45 -5.87 -19.34
N LYS A 55 -12.37 -5.80 -20.11
CA LYS A 55 -11.16 -6.60 -19.86
C LYS A 55 -10.39 -6.16 -18.63
N SER A 56 -10.34 -4.87 -18.32
CA SER A 56 -9.71 -4.39 -17.09
C SER A 56 -10.45 -4.90 -15.86
N LYS A 57 -11.80 -4.88 -15.87
CA LYS A 57 -12.62 -5.42 -14.79
C LYS A 57 -12.39 -6.93 -14.61
N GLU A 58 -12.51 -7.70 -15.70
CA GLU A 58 -12.31 -9.16 -15.70
C GLU A 58 -10.94 -9.55 -15.11
N ARG A 59 -9.87 -8.89 -15.56
CA ARG A 59 -8.50 -9.20 -15.12
C ARG A 59 -8.26 -8.84 -13.67
N LEU A 60 -8.76 -7.69 -13.21
CA LEU A 60 -8.62 -7.26 -11.81
C LEU A 60 -9.40 -8.18 -10.86
N ASP A 61 -10.60 -8.60 -11.26
CA ASP A 61 -11.42 -9.52 -10.47
C ASP A 61 -10.76 -10.90 -10.36
N LYS A 62 -10.31 -11.48 -11.48
CA LYS A 62 -9.54 -12.74 -11.49
C LYS A 62 -8.32 -12.65 -10.58
N ARG A 63 -7.52 -11.59 -10.74
CA ARG A 63 -6.31 -11.32 -9.95
C ARG A 63 -6.60 -11.27 -8.46
N ARG A 64 -7.68 -10.58 -8.07
CA ARG A 64 -8.10 -10.48 -6.68
C ARG A 64 -8.52 -11.83 -6.12
N LYS A 65 -9.37 -12.57 -6.85
CA LYS A 65 -9.87 -13.88 -6.44
C LYS A 65 -8.74 -14.86 -6.15
N VAL A 66 -7.79 -15.00 -7.08
CA VAL A 66 -6.62 -15.87 -6.92
C VAL A 66 -5.82 -15.53 -5.66
N PHE A 67 -5.59 -14.25 -5.40
CA PHE A 67 -4.83 -13.84 -4.23
C PHE A 67 -5.58 -14.05 -2.92
N THR A 68 -6.88 -13.75 -2.89
CA THR A 68 -7.72 -13.98 -1.70
C THR A 68 -7.80 -15.48 -1.38
N GLU A 69 -8.04 -16.33 -2.38
CA GLU A 69 -8.05 -17.80 -2.22
C GLU A 69 -6.71 -18.34 -1.72
N GLY A 70 -5.58 -17.75 -2.17
CA GLY A 70 -4.26 -18.10 -1.66
C GLY A 70 -4.05 -17.74 -0.19
N LEU A 71 -4.52 -16.57 0.24
CA LEU A 71 -4.42 -16.14 1.65
C LEU A 71 -5.35 -16.94 2.58
N GLU A 72 -6.54 -17.31 2.11
CA GLU A 72 -7.51 -18.10 2.87
C GLU A 72 -6.95 -19.47 3.28
N GLN A 73 -6.09 -20.08 2.45
CA GLN A 73 -5.42 -21.36 2.75
C GLN A 73 -4.56 -21.29 4.02
N VAL A 74 -4.03 -20.11 4.34
CA VAL A 74 -3.25 -19.86 5.57
C VAL A 74 -4.00 -19.04 6.60
N LYS A 75 -5.33 -18.97 6.48
CA LYS A 75 -6.24 -18.30 7.43
C LYS A 75 -5.96 -16.82 7.62
N ILE A 76 -5.49 -16.16 6.55
CA ILE A 76 -5.40 -14.71 6.47
C ILE A 76 -6.63 -14.21 5.73
N ASP A 77 -7.42 -13.40 6.40
CA ASP A 77 -8.63 -12.82 5.84
C ASP A 77 -8.32 -11.45 5.18
N CYS A 78 -9.18 -11.03 4.25
CA CYS A 78 -9.14 -9.68 3.66
C CYS A 78 -10.51 -9.01 3.82
N LEU A 79 -10.53 -7.68 3.94
CA LEU A 79 -11.77 -6.93 3.86
C LEU A 79 -12.43 -7.20 2.51
N ASN A 80 -13.72 -7.49 2.53
CA ASN A 80 -14.49 -7.71 1.31
C ASN A 80 -14.70 -6.39 0.55
N GLY A 81 -13.76 -6.03 -0.32
CA GLY A 81 -13.90 -4.96 -1.30
C GLY A 81 -14.60 -5.40 -2.59
N ASN A 82 -14.65 -4.54 -3.58
CA ASN A 82 -15.09 -4.87 -4.96
C ASN A 82 -14.38 -4.03 -6.04
N ALA A 83 -13.41 -3.21 -5.64
CA ALA A 83 -12.75 -2.23 -6.50
C ALA A 83 -11.32 -1.95 -6.01
N GLY A 84 -10.58 -1.22 -6.84
CA GLY A 84 -9.20 -0.81 -6.56
C GLY A 84 -8.15 -1.71 -7.19
N LEU A 85 -6.90 -1.40 -6.89
CA LEU A 85 -5.70 -2.08 -7.38
C LEU A 85 -4.96 -2.83 -6.27
N PHE A 86 -5.62 -2.96 -5.12
CA PHE A 86 -5.08 -3.47 -3.88
C PHE A 86 -6.19 -4.14 -3.06
N MET A 87 -5.79 -4.87 -2.03
CA MET A 87 -6.68 -5.38 -0.99
C MET A 87 -6.26 -4.86 0.37
N TRP A 88 -7.20 -4.95 1.31
CA TRP A 88 -7.00 -4.58 2.71
C TRP A 88 -6.96 -5.88 3.54
N MET A 89 -5.75 -6.34 3.82
CA MET A 89 -5.45 -7.63 4.45
C MET A 89 -5.47 -7.49 5.97
N ASP A 90 -6.10 -8.46 6.65
CA ASP A 90 -6.23 -8.50 8.09
C ASP A 90 -5.16 -9.40 8.72
N LEU A 91 -4.16 -8.79 9.36
CA LEU A 91 -3.12 -9.48 10.11
C LEU A 91 -3.22 -9.23 11.62
N ARG A 92 -4.38 -8.77 12.12
CA ARG A 92 -4.57 -8.44 13.54
C ARG A 92 -4.21 -9.59 14.48
N ARG A 93 -4.46 -10.83 14.04
CA ARG A 93 -4.14 -12.08 14.79
C ARG A 93 -2.64 -12.36 14.92
N LEU A 94 -1.81 -11.73 14.08
CA LEU A 94 -0.36 -11.88 14.11
C LEU A 94 0.33 -10.82 14.98
N LEU A 95 -0.42 -9.83 15.45
CA LEU A 95 0.12 -8.82 16.36
C LEU A 95 0.32 -9.39 17.77
N LYS A 96 1.41 -8.97 18.42
CA LYS A 96 1.67 -9.28 19.84
C LYS A 96 0.65 -8.62 20.77
N ASP A 97 0.22 -7.42 20.40
CA ASP A 97 -0.77 -6.61 21.10
C ASP A 97 -1.41 -5.64 20.09
N GLN A 98 -2.59 -5.10 20.42
CA GLN A 98 -3.34 -4.20 19.54
C GLN A 98 -2.79 -2.76 19.61
N SER A 99 -1.52 -2.58 19.24
CA SER A 99 -0.86 -1.27 19.17
C SER A 99 -0.22 -1.00 17.82
N SER A 100 -0.11 0.28 17.46
CA SER A 100 0.63 0.70 16.27
C SER A 100 2.10 0.25 16.32
N LYS A 101 2.70 0.17 17.51
CA LYS A 101 4.05 -0.35 17.67
C LYS A 101 4.15 -1.81 17.23
N ALA A 102 3.21 -2.66 17.65
CA ALA A 102 3.17 -4.06 17.22
C ALA A 102 2.94 -4.20 15.72
N GLU A 103 2.10 -3.36 15.12
CA GLU A 103 1.90 -3.30 13.66
C GLU A 103 3.22 -2.99 12.93
N MET A 104 3.96 -1.99 13.40
CA MET A 104 5.24 -1.61 12.78
C MET A 104 6.33 -2.67 12.95
N GLU A 105 6.34 -3.41 14.06
CA GLU A 105 7.26 -4.54 14.23
C GLU A 105 6.89 -5.69 13.28
N LEU A 106 5.60 -6.01 13.11
CA LEU A 106 5.16 -6.98 12.11
C LEU A 106 5.51 -6.52 10.69
N TRP A 107 5.29 -5.25 10.38
CA TRP A 107 5.67 -4.68 9.07
C TRP A 107 7.16 -4.84 8.77
N LYS A 108 8.04 -4.62 9.77
CA LYS A 108 9.48 -4.84 9.63
C LYS A 108 9.83 -6.30 9.34
N VAL A 109 9.10 -7.25 9.94
CA VAL A 109 9.27 -8.67 9.62
C VAL A 109 8.83 -8.95 8.18
N ILE A 110 7.69 -8.42 7.74
CA ILE A 110 7.18 -8.62 6.38
C ILE A 110 8.18 -8.09 5.33
N ILE A 111 8.73 -6.89 5.52
CA ILE A 111 9.67 -6.31 4.56
C ILE A 111 11.06 -6.97 4.60
N ASN A 112 11.57 -7.31 5.79
CA ASN A 112 12.95 -7.78 5.93
C ASN A 112 13.09 -9.30 5.82
N GLU A 113 12.11 -10.07 6.28
CA GLU A 113 12.17 -11.54 6.30
C GLU A 113 11.34 -12.14 5.17
N ILE A 114 10.06 -11.75 5.04
CA ILE A 114 9.17 -12.23 3.96
C ILE A 114 9.53 -11.57 2.61
N LYS A 115 10.28 -10.46 2.63
CA LYS A 115 10.70 -9.71 1.44
C LYS A 115 9.51 -9.24 0.59
N LEU A 116 8.46 -8.77 1.26
CA LEU A 116 7.29 -8.17 0.62
C LEU A 116 7.14 -6.72 1.06
N ASN A 117 7.04 -5.80 0.09
CA ASN A 117 6.74 -4.42 0.38
C ASN A 117 5.22 -4.22 0.39
N VAL A 118 4.66 -4.05 1.59
CA VAL A 118 3.24 -3.76 1.83
C VAL A 118 3.14 -2.50 2.68
N SER A 119 1.97 -1.84 2.66
CA SER A 119 1.78 -0.62 3.44
C SER A 119 0.99 -0.90 4.71
N PRO A 120 1.50 -0.57 5.91
CA PRO A 120 0.77 -0.77 7.16
C PRO A 120 -0.40 0.22 7.30
N GLY A 121 -1.44 -0.17 8.02
CA GLY A 121 -2.69 0.59 8.18
C GLY A 121 -2.47 1.97 8.78
N SER A 122 -1.52 2.10 9.70
CA SER A 122 -1.08 3.37 10.28
C SER A 122 -0.64 4.41 9.24
N SER A 123 -0.08 3.99 8.09
CA SER A 123 0.28 4.91 6.99
C SER A 123 -0.93 5.56 6.32
N PHE A 124 -2.12 5.02 6.54
CA PHE A 124 -3.41 5.56 6.05
C PHE A 124 -4.27 6.09 7.20
N HIS A 125 -3.69 6.31 8.38
CA HIS A 125 -4.39 6.73 9.59
C HIS A 125 -5.52 5.77 10.02
N CYS A 126 -5.35 4.47 9.76
CA CYS A 126 -6.27 3.46 10.28
C CYS A 126 -6.24 3.46 11.82
N THR A 127 -7.40 3.51 12.45
CA THR A 127 -7.53 3.58 13.91
C THR A 127 -7.24 2.24 14.57
N GLU A 128 -7.53 1.14 13.88
CA GLU A 128 -7.27 -0.23 14.36
C GLU A 128 -5.93 -0.73 13.81
N PRO A 129 -4.95 -1.09 14.66
CA PRO A 129 -3.70 -1.69 14.19
C PRO A 129 -3.90 -3.08 13.59
N GLY A 130 -3.05 -3.47 12.65
CA GLY A 130 -2.96 -4.83 12.10
C GLY A 130 -3.55 -5.00 10.70
N TRP A 131 -4.00 -3.90 10.09
CA TRP A 131 -4.43 -3.88 8.70
C TRP A 131 -3.28 -3.54 7.76
N PHE A 132 -3.25 -4.13 6.57
CA PHE A 132 -2.21 -3.91 5.57
C PHE A 132 -2.78 -3.75 4.16
N ARG A 133 -2.30 -2.74 3.43
CA ARG A 133 -2.59 -2.58 2.00
C ARG A 133 -1.62 -3.41 1.18
N VAL A 134 -2.15 -4.31 0.35
CA VAL A 134 -1.37 -5.12 -0.60
C VAL A 134 -1.80 -4.84 -2.02
N CYS A 135 -0.90 -4.28 -2.84
CA CYS A 135 -1.15 -4.02 -4.25
C CYS A 135 -1.06 -5.32 -5.06
N ILE A 136 -1.98 -5.49 -6.02
CA ILE A 136 -2.08 -6.73 -6.82
C ILE A 136 -2.09 -6.49 -8.34
N ALA A 137 -2.11 -5.25 -8.78
CA ALA A 137 -2.31 -4.91 -10.21
C ALA A 137 -1.02 -4.49 -10.94
N ASN A 138 0.16 -4.76 -10.37
CA ASN A 138 1.44 -4.27 -10.88
C ASN A 138 2.50 -5.37 -11.12
N MET A 139 2.16 -6.64 -10.89
CA MET A 139 3.04 -7.77 -11.16
C MET A 139 2.33 -8.87 -11.96
N ASP A 140 3.12 -9.77 -12.51
CA ASP A 140 2.64 -10.94 -13.25
C ASP A 140 2.18 -12.07 -12.32
N ASP A 141 1.64 -13.14 -12.92
CA ASP A 141 1.17 -14.33 -12.18
C ASP A 141 2.31 -15.00 -11.40
N SER A 142 3.50 -15.12 -12.03
CA SER A 142 4.64 -15.80 -11.43
C SER A 142 5.14 -15.10 -10.15
N THR A 143 5.25 -13.76 -10.17
CA THR A 143 5.65 -12.98 -9.00
C THR A 143 4.59 -13.03 -7.90
N MET A 144 3.30 -13.08 -8.27
CA MET A 144 2.22 -13.23 -7.30
C MET A 144 2.26 -14.57 -6.58
N GLU A 145 2.50 -15.67 -7.31
CA GLU A 145 2.67 -17.00 -6.72
C GLU A 145 3.85 -17.06 -5.76
N VAL A 146 4.98 -16.44 -6.12
CA VAL A 146 6.14 -16.32 -5.21
C VAL A 146 5.77 -15.56 -3.95
N ALA A 147 5.01 -14.46 -4.05
CA ALA A 147 4.57 -13.71 -2.88
C ALA A 147 3.66 -14.55 -1.96
N LEU A 148 2.69 -15.27 -2.53
CA LEU A 148 1.82 -16.18 -1.78
C LEU A 148 2.60 -17.32 -1.13
N SER A 149 3.56 -17.93 -1.83
CA SER A 149 4.43 -18.97 -1.27
C SER A 149 5.18 -18.45 -0.05
N ARG A 150 5.81 -17.27 -0.14
CA ARG A 150 6.55 -16.68 0.98
C ARG A 150 5.66 -16.41 2.20
N ILE A 151 4.43 -15.92 1.98
CA ILE A 151 3.45 -15.74 3.06
C ILE A 151 3.10 -17.10 3.66
N THR A 152 2.86 -18.09 2.82
CA THR A 152 2.47 -19.44 3.23
C THR A 152 3.56 -20.08 4.09
N ASP A 153 4.81 -20.03 3.64
CA ASP A 153 5.98 -20.55 4.34
C ASP A 153 6.16 -19.86 5.70
N PHE A 154 6.03 -18.53 5.74
CA PHE A 154 6.10 -17.77 6.99
C PHE A 154 5.00 -18.19 7.98
N MET A 155 3.77 -18.39 7.51
CA MET A 155 2.64 -18.81 8.35
C MET A 155 2.82 -20.24 8.89
N HIS A 156 3.41 -21.14 8.11
CA HIS A 156 3.74 -22.49 8.57
C HIS A 156 4.83 -22.48 9.65
N GLN A 157 5.93 -21.75 9.43
CA GLN A 157 7.03 -21.62 10.40
C GLN A 157 6.56 -21.03 11.73
N ASN A 158 5.73 -19.98 11.70
CA ASN A 158 5.15 -19.39 12.92
C ASN A 158 4.21 -20.34 13.68
N ARG A 159 3.54 -21.26 12.97
CA ARG A 159 2.66 -22.23 13.59
C ARG A 159 3.45 -23.31 14.33
N ASP A 160 4.56 -23.76 13.75
CA ASP A 160 5.38 -24.81 14.35
C ASP A 160 6.15 -24.30 15.57
N GLN A 161 6.68 -23.07 15.52
CA GLN A 161 7.26 -22.40 16.69
C GLN A 161 6.25 -22.24 17.84
N ASN A 162 4.99 -21.91 17.54
CA ASN A 162 3.94 -21.81 18.56
C ASN A 162 3.48 -23.16 19.12
N LYS A 163 3.69 -24.27 18.40
CA LYS A 163 3.37 -25.63 18.88
C LYS A 163 4.46 -26.18 19.78
N GLU A 164 5.74 -25.96 19.45
CA GLU A 164 6.86 -26.39 20.30
C GLU A 164 6.84 -25.73 21.68
N VAL A 165 6.29 -24.51 21.79
CA VAL A 165 6.11 -23.81 23.07
C VAL A 165 4.94 -24.36 23.92
N LYS A 166 4.10 -25.28 23.41
CA LYS A 166 2.85 -25.71 24.06
C LYS A 166 2.72 -27.23 24.33
N VAL A 167 3.61 -27.89 25.12
CA VAL A 167 3.31 -29.11 25.94
C VAL A 167 4.39 -29.34 27.05
N PRO A 168 4.08 -29.77 28.31
CA PRO A 168 3.12 -29.24 29.29
C PRO A 168 3.78 -28.84 30.65
N ALA A 169 3.01 -28.16 31.50
CA ALA A 169 3.43 -27.73 32.83
C ALA A 169 3.54 -28.88 33.87
N ARG A 170 4.73 -29.06 34.48
CA ARG A 170 5.01 -29.04 35.95
C ARG A 170 6.36 -29.73 36.26
N LYS A 171 7.33 -28.95 36.75
CA LYS A 171 7.81 -28.98 38.15
C LYS A 171 8.69 -27.76 38.41
N GLN A 172 8.54 -27.19 39.59
CA GLN A 172 9.33 -26.09 40.11
C GLN A 172 10.82 -26.41 40.00
N ARG A 173 11.64 -25.46 39.54
CA ARG A 173 12.60 -24.70 40.39
C ARG A 173 13.82 -24.22 39.59
N GLN A 174 14.22 -23.00 39.96
CA GLN A 174 15.50 -22.31 39.80
C GLN A 174 15.80 -21.51 38.51
N GLN A 175 16.09 -20.24 38.78
CA GLN A 175 16.47 -19.17 37.88
C GLN A 175 17.74 -19.50 37.10
N SER A 176 17.74 -19.18 35.81
CA SER A 176 18.91 -18.57 35.17
C SER A 176 18.46 -17.61 34.08
N SER A 177 19.04 -16.43 34.10
CA SER A 177 18.75 -15.31 33.21
C SER A 177 19.21 -15.62 31.77
N LEU A 178 18.29 -15.55 30.81
CA LEU A 178 18.65 -15.40 29.39
C LEU A 178 18.01 -14.11 28.86
N LYS A 179 18.84 -13.06 28.83
CA LYS A 179 18.54 -11.80 28.15
C LYS A 179 18.71 -12.02 26.65
N LEU A 180 17.65 -11.84 25.87
CA LEU A 180 17.76 -11.61 24.43
C LEU A 180 18.41 -10.23 24.21
N SER A 181 19.67 -10.22 23.78
CA SER A 181 20.34 -9.00 23.32
C SER A 181 20.03 -8.77 21.85
N LEU A 182 19.14 -7.81 21.57
CA LEU A 182 19.03 -7.23 20.24
C LEU A 182 20.03 -6.08 20.16
N SER A 183 21.00 -6.18 19.24
CA SER A 183 21.99 -5.15 18.99
C SER A 183 21.32 -3.86 18.53
N ARG A 184 21.37 -2.84 19.39
CA ARG A 184 20.64 -1.57 19.31
C ARG A 184 21.26 -0.55 18.35
N GLY A 185 22.39 -0.87 17.72
CA GLY A 185 23.15 0.09 16.89
C GLY A 185 22.85 -0.07 15.41
N LYS A 186 21.73 0.49 14.95
CA LYS A 186 21.42 0.88 13.55
C LYS A 186 19.98 1.36 13.32
N VAL A 187 19.14 1.38 14.36
CA VAL A 187 17.69 1.67 14.26
C VAL A 187 17.37 3.17 14.08
N GLU A 188 18.24 4.07 14.53
CA GLU A 188 17.96 5.52 14.47
C GLU A 188 18.27 6.16 13.10
N ASP A 189 19.22 5.61 12.33
CA ASP A 189 19.67 6.22 11.07
C ASP A 189 18.70 6.07 9.89
N PHE A 190 17.79 5.08 9.93
CA PHE A 190 16.79 4.91 8.87
C PHE A 190 15.54 5.77 9.10
N MET A 191 15.18 6.02 10.37
CA MET A 191 14.06 6.89 10.73
C MET A 191 14.34 8.36 10.36
N SER A 192 15.60 8.80 10.49
CA SER A 192 16.01 10.14 10.07
C SER A 192 15.98 10.32 8.54
N GLN A 193 16.12 9.25 7.76
CA GLN A 193 16.08 9.34 6.29
C GLN A 193 14.66 9.32 5.70
N ILE A 194 13.70 8.69 6.38
CA ILE A 194 12.30 8.66 5.91
C ILE A 194 11.49 9.88 6.42
N ASN A 195 11.87 10.49 7.55
CA ASN A 195 11.23 11.71 8.05
C ASN A 195 11.68 13.01 7.38
N VAL A 196 12.56 12.97 6.38
CA VAL A 196 12.88 14.15 5.56
C VAL A 196 11.99 14.13 4.33
N PHE A 197 10.75 14.58 4.50
CA PHE A 197 10.15 15.38 3.43
C PHE A 197 10.94 16.69 3.38
N PRO A 198 11.62 17.04 2.28
CA PRO A 198 12.13 18.39 2.15
C PRO A 198 10.92 19.32 2.10
N HIS A 199 10.68 20.08 3.17
CA HIS A 199 9.96 21.33 3.04
C HIS A 199 10.71 22.14 1.99
N THR A 200 10.17 22.18 0.77
CA THR A 200 10.63 23.12 -0.22
C THR A 200 10.42 24.50 0.39
N PRO A 201 11.45 25.34 0.56
CA PRO A 201 11.19 26.73 0.89
C PRO A 201 10.33 27.29 -0.24
N ILE A 202 9.14 27.78 0.11
CA ILE A 202 8.32 28.59 -0.78
C ILE A 202 9.24 29.71 -1.28
N PRO A 203 9.50 29.84 -2.59
CA PRO A 203 10.19 31.03 -3.06
C PRO A 203 9.30 32.20 -2.73
N GLN A 204 9.78 33.11 -1.87
CA GLN A 204 9.16 34.41 -1.73
C GLN A 204 9.24 35.09 -3.10
N SER A 205 8.12 35.09 -3.80
CA SER A 205 7.93 35.92 -4.98
C SER A 205 8.11 37.38 -4.54
N SER A 206 9.04 38.09 -5.17
CA SER A 206 9.11 39.53 -5.09
C SER A 206 7.84 40.10 -5.71
N LEU A 207 6.88 40.46 -4.85
CA LEU A 207 5.72 41.24 -5.22
C LEU A 207 6.19 42.55 -5.86
N VAL A 208 6.08 42.65 -7.19
CA VAL A 208 6.14 43.93 -7.89
C VAL A 208 4.78 44.61 -7.66
N PRO A 209 4.71 45.80 -7.04
CA PRO A 209 3.45 46.51 -6.89
C PRO A 209 2.97 46.95 -8.27
N ALA A 210 1.78 46.49 -8.68
CA ALA A 210 1.07 47.09 -9.81
C ALA A 210 0.65 48.50 -9.39
N ARG A 211 1.25 49.53 -10.02
CA ARG A 211 0.74 50.89 -9.95
C ARG A 211 -0.50 50.98 -10.84
N THR A 212 -1.60 51.44 -10.27
CA THR A 212 -2.79 51.95 -10.96
C THR A 212 -2.43 53.17 -11.80
#